data_AF-A0A924Z6T1-F1
#
_entry.id   AF-A0A924Z6T1-F1
#
_cell.length_a   1.000
_cell.length_b   1.000
_cell.length_c   1.000
_cell.angle_alpha   90.00
_cell.angle_beta   90.00
_cell.angle_gamma   90.00
#
_symmetry.space_group_name_H-M   'P 1'
#
loop_
_entity.id
_entity.type
_entity.pdbx_description
1 polymer ?
#
loop_
_entity_poly.entity_id
_entity_poly.type
_entity_poly.pdbx_seq_one_letter_code
_entity_poly.pdbx_strand_id
1 'polypeptide(L)'
;MSVKNLVFIGLLCFVPVSIAAHFLQWGSLIVFITAGLAILPLAGWMGTATEELAVVVGPTLGGLLNATFGNATELIIALVALNAGLIGVVKASITGSIIGNLLLVMGLSMFLGGLRYKEQEFQPIVARVNASSMNLAVIALLLPTAVNYTSSGITDTTIQKLSVAVSVVLIAVYGLTLLFSMKTHSYLYDVGIAEQEVEEIASANLAGDVKEHQINVWLWVGVLLACTLMVAIESELLVDTLEVATAKLGLTSLFTGVILLPIVGNAAEHATAVTVAMKGKMDLSVSVAVGSSLQIALFVAPVLVIAGWLLNKPMDLNFNPFELVAVSVAVLITNSISSDGRSNWLEGTLLLAAYLLLGFAFYFHPVIDGMG
;
A
#
# COMPACT_ATOMS: atom_id res chain seq x y z
N MET A 1 -10.41 -17.54 -19.88
CA MET A 1 -9.55 -16.62 -19.10
C MET A 1 -10.18 -15.25 -19.12
N SER A 2 -10.32 -14.61 -17.95
CA SER A 2 -10.72 -13.19 -17.87
C SER A 2 -9.65 -12.30 -18.52
N VAL A 3 -10.06 -11.19 -19.13
CA VAL A 3 -9.16 -10.19 -19.76
C VAL A 3 -8.10 -9.69 -18.76
N LYS A 4 -8.45 -9.61 -17.46
CA LYS A 4 -7.52 -9.27 -16.36
C LYS A 4 -6.33 -10.24 -16.29
N ASN A 5 -6.58 -11.55 -16.39
CA ASN A 5 -5.53 -12.57 -16.33
C ASN A 5 -4.62 -12.49 -17.56
N LEU A 6 -5.17 -12.15 -18.72
CA LEU A 6 -4.39 -12.04 -19.95
C LEU A 6 -3.43 -10.85 -19.92
N VAL A 7 -3.87 -9.71 -19.38
CA VAL A 7 -3.03 -8.52 -19.19
C VAL A 7 -1.95 -8.77 -18.14
N PHE A 8 -2.30 -9.35 -16.98
CA PHE A 8 -1.34 -9.68 -15.93
C PHE A 8 -0.28 -10.70 -16.39
N ILE A 9 -0.69 -11.73 -17.13
CA ILE A 9 0.26 -12.69 -17.73
C ILE A 9 1.13 -12.01 -18.79
N GLY A 10 0.56 -11.11 -19.60
CA GLY A 10 1.30 -10.34 -20.58
C GLY A 10 2.40 -9.48 -19.93
N LEU A 11 2.12 -8.88 -18.77
CA LEU A 11 3.11 -8.06 -18.05
C LEU A 11 4.28 -8.88 -17.47
N LEU A 12 4.12 -10.19 -17.23
CA LEU A 12 5.24 -11.02 -16.75
C LEU A 12 6.40 -11.10 -17.75
N CYS A 13 6.17 -10.80 -19.03
CA CYS A 13 7.26 -10.68 -20.00
C CYS A 13 8.24 -9.56 -19.66
N PHE A 14 7.84 -8.58 -18.84
CA PHE A 14 8.72 -7.50 -18.43
C PHE A 14 9.82 -7.95 -17.46
N VAL A 15 9.64 -9.07 -16.74
CA VAL A 15 10.67 -9.64 -15.83
C VAL A 15 11.96 -10.00 -16.60
N PRO A 16 11.93 -10.88 -17.62
CA PRO A 16 13.14 -11.13 -18.39
C PRO A 16 13.61 -9.90 -19.20
N VAL A 17 12.71 -8.98 -19.56
CA VAL A 17 13.06 -7.77 -20.32
C VAL A 17 13.81 -6.75 -19.47
N SER A 18 13.41 -6.51 -18.22
CA SER A 18 14.11 -5.59 -17.30
C SER A 18 15.50 -6.11 -16.97
N ILE A 19 15.62 -7.41 -16.69
CA ILE A 19 16.89 -8.10 -16.47
C ILE A 19 17.78 -7.97 -17.72
N ALA A 20 17.24 -8.24 -18.91
CA ALA A 20 17.99 -8.08 -20.16
C ALA A 20 18.38 -6.61 -20.40
N ALA A 21 17.49 -5.66 -20.13
CA ALA A 21 17.75 -4.22 -20.28
C ALA A 21 18.89 -3.76 -19.36
N HIS A 22 18.98 -4.31 -18.15
CA HIS A 22 20.07 -4.07 -17.22
C HIS A 22 21.40 -4.64 -17.74
N PHE A 23 21.44 -5.94 -18.09
CA PHE A 23 22.69 -6.57 -18.55
C PHE A 23 23.17 -6.05 -19.91
N LEU A 24 22.25 -5.70 -20.81
CA LEU A 24 22.55 -5.14 -22.12
C LEU A 24 22.69 -3.61 -22.10
N GLN A 25 22.57 -2.97 -20.93
CA GLN A 25 22.79 -1.54 -20.73
C GLN A 25 21.90 -0.65 -21.63
N TRP A 26 20.61 -0.96 -21.72
CA TRP A 26 19.62 -0.21 -22.51
C TRP A 26 19.30 1.18 -21.93
N GLY A 27 19.87 1.51 -20.77
CA GLY A 27 19.78 2.82 -20.11
C GLY A 27 18.78 2.84 -18.96
N SER A 28 19.07 3.69 -17.97
CA SER A 28 18.35 3.72 -16.68
C SER A 28 16.85 3.95 -16.80
N LEU A 29 16.40 4.75 -17.77
CA LEU A 29 14.97 5.00 -17.97
C LEU A 29 14.21 3.74 -18.43
N ILE A 30 14.82 2.94 -19.31
CA ILE A 30 14.21 1.72 -19.83
C ILE A 30 14.17 0.66 -18.73
N VAL A 31 15.27 0.51 -17.99
CA VAL A 31 15.33 -0.41 -16.84
C VAL A 31 14.30 -0.02 -15.79
N PHE A 32 14.20 1.27 -15.45
CA PHE A 32 13.23 1.78 -14.49
C PHE A 32 11.78 1.45 -14.88
N ILE A 33 11.40 1.76 -16.13
CA ILE A 33 10.03 1.51 -16.62
C ILE A 33 9.74 0.01 -16.68
N THR A 34 10.66 -0.78 -17.21
CA THR A 34 10.46 -2.23 -17.39
C THR A 34 10.41 -2.96 -16.05
N ALA A 35 11.27 -2.61 -15.09
CA ALA A 35 11.24 -3.16 -13.74
C ALA A 35 9.95 -2.79 -13.00
N GLY A 36 9.50 -1.54 -13.11
CA GLY A 36 8.21 -1.12 -12.53
C GLY A 36 7.04 -1.92 -13.10
N LEU A 37 6.98 -2.09 -14.43
CA LEU A 37 5.96 -2.90 -15.09
C LEU A 37 6.04 -4.40 -14.75
N ALA A 38 7.23 -4.91 -14.45
CA ALA A 38 7.44 -6.28 -14.01
C ALA A 38 6.92 -6.54 -12.59
N ILE A 39 7.03 -5.55 -11.69
CA ILE A 39 6.53 -5.66 -10.30
C ILE A 39 5.02 -5.80 -10.25
N LEU A 40 4.27 -5.08 -11.09
CA LEU A 40 2.80 -5.08 -11.13
C LEU A 40 2.18 -6.50 -11.11
N PRO A 41 2.50 -7.39 -12.07
CA PRO A 41 1.94 -8.73 -12.07
C PRO A 41 2.49 -9.59 -10.93
N LEU A 42 3.75 -9.43 -10.54
CA LEU A 42 4.35 -10.21 -9.45
C LEU A 42 3.67 -9.91 -8.11
N ALA A 43 3.38 -8.64 -7.82
CA ALA A 43 2.62 -8.21 -6.65
C ALA A 43 1.21 -8.84 -6.64
N GLY A 44 0.54 -8.87 -7.80
CA GLY A 44 -0.77 -9.51 -7.93
C GLY A 44 -0.75 -11.01 -7.65
N TRP A 45 0.23 -11.74 -8.20
CA TRP A 45 0.40 -13.17 -7.94
C TRP A 45 0.80 -13.46 -6.49
N MET A 46 1.60 -12.59 -5.88
CA MET A 46 1.95 -12.68 -4.46
C MET A 46 0.70 -12.50 -3.57
N GLY A 47 -0.17 -11.54 -3.89
CA GLY A 47 -1.46 -11.36 -3.22
C GLY A 47 -2.37 -12.59 -3.35
N THR A 48 -2.53 -13.13 -4.57
CA THR A 48 -3.33 -14.36 -4.78
C THR A 48 -2.76 -15.55 -4.02
N ALA A 49 -1.43 -15.74 -4.03
CA ALA A 49 -0.80 -16.81 -3.26
C ALA A 49 -1.03 -16.65 -1.74
N THR A 50 -1.04 -15.40 -1.27
CA THR A 50 -1.31 -15.05 0.13
C THR A 50 -2.76 -15.41 0.50
N GLU A 51 -3.73 -15.05 -0.33
CA GLU A 51 -5.15 -15.38 -0.14
C GLU A 51 -5.38 -16.91 -0.11
N GLU A 52 -4.85 -17.63 -1.10
CA GLU A 52 -4.99 -19.10 -1.20
C GLU A 52 -4.38 -19.84 0.00
N LEU A 53 -3.23 -19.39 0.48
CA LEU A 53 -2.62 -19.93 1.70
C LEU A 53 -3.43 -19.58 2.95
N ALA A 54 -3.96 -18.35 3.02
CA ALA A 54 -4.76 -17.87 4.15
C ALA A 54 -6.02 -18.71 4.38
N VAL A 55 -6.70 -19.14 3.30
CA VAL A 55 -7.87 -20.02 3.36
C VAL A 55 -7.53 -21.36 4.05
N VAL A 56 -6.34 -21.92 3.77
CA VAL A 56 -5.94 -23.23 4.32
C VAL A 56 -5.49 -23.16 5.78
N VAL A 57 -4.78 -22.10 6.17
CA VAL A 57 -4.26 -21.96 7.55
C VAL A 57 -5.30 -21.48 8.56
N GLY A 58 -6.49 -21.09 8.08
CA GLY A 58 -7.63 -20.65 8.88
C GLY A 58 -7.62 -19.16 9.22
N PRO A 59 -8.73 -18.59 9.73
CA PRO A 59 -8.94 -17.14 9.81
C PRO A 59 -7.85 -16.38 10.58
N THR A 60 -7.38 -16.94 11.70
CA THR A 60 -6.39 -16.26 12.56
C THR A 60 -4.96 -16.31 12.01
N LEU A 61 -4.53 -17.41 11.38
CA LEU A 61 -3.20 -17.44 10.76
C LEU A 61 -3.23 -16.80 9.38
N GLY A 62 -4.36 -16.92 8.67
CA GLY A 62 -4.59 -16.33 7.35
C GLY A 62 -4.62 -14.82 7.41
N GLY A 63 -5.28 -14.23 8.40
CA GLY A 63 -5.24 -12.78 8.59
C GLY A 63 -3.84 -12.25 8.94
N LEU A 64 -3.00 -13.02 9.66
CA LEU A 64 -1.60 -12.67 9.93
C LEU A 64 -0.73 -12.78 8.68
N LEU A 65 -0.97 -13.81 7.88
CA LEU A 65 -0.30 -14.02 6.60
C LEU A 65 -0.64 -12.89 5.63
N ASN A 66 -1.91 -12.50 5.54
CA ASN A 66 -2.36 -11.35 4.76
C ASN A 66 -1.84 -10.01 5.29
N ALA A 67 -1.81 -9.83 6.61
CA ALA A 67 -1.22 -8.66 7.26
C ALA A 67 0.29 -8.49 6.97
N THR A 68 1.00 -9.58 6.67
CA THR A 68 2.44 -9.57 6.42
C THR A 68 2.76 -9.49 4.92
N PHE A 69 2.08 -10.30 4.11
CA PHE A 69 2.35 -10.44 2.69
C PHE A 69 1.45 -9.58 1.79
N GLY A 70 0.36 -9.01 2.30
CA GLY A 70 -0.47 -8.07 1.54
C GLY A 70 0.35 -6.86 1.08
N ASN A 71 1.08 -6.24 2.01
CA ASN A 71 1.98 -5.11 1.74
C ASN A 71 3.45 -5.54 1.55
N ALA A 72 3.72 -6.79 1.18
CA ALA A 72 5.11 -7.25 1.05
C ALA A 72 5.85 -6.57 -0.11
N THR A 73 5.16 -6.17 -1.18
CA THR A 73 5.81 -5.53 -2.34
C THR A 73 6.40 -4.19 -1.92
N GLU A 74 5.61 -3.39 -1.22
CA GLU A 74 5.95 -2.09 -0.68
C GLU A 74 7.06 -2.21 0.35
N LEU A 75 6.95 -3.18 1.26
CA LEU A 75 8.00 -3.44 2.25
C LEU A 75 9.32 -3.84 1.58
N ILE A 76 9.29 -4.67 0.54
CA ILE A 76 10.49 -5.09 -0.20
C ILE A 76 11.11 -3.89 -0.92
N ILE A 77 10.33 -3.12 -1.68
CA ILE A 77 10.81 -1.92 -2.38
C ILE A 77 11.43 -0.93 -1.37
N ALA A 78 10.75 -0.70 -0.23
CA ALA A 78 11.21 0.20 0.80
C ALA A 78 12.49 -0.30 1.50
N LEU A 79 12.62 -1.61 1.75
CA LEU A 79 13.84 -2.21 2.31
C LEU A 79 15.02 -2.10 1.35
N VAL A 80 14.81 -2.34 0.05
CA VAL A 80 15.84 -2.19 -0.98
C VAL A 80 16.27 -0.72 -1.08
N ALA A 81 15.33 0.21 -1.14
CA ALA A 81 15.61 1.66 -1.14
C ALA A 81 16.34 2.11 0.14
N LEU A 82 15.95 1.59 1.31
CA LEU A 82 16.61 1.86 2.58
C LEU A 82 18.07 1.35 2.58
N ASN A 83 18.30 0.14 2.08
CA ASN A 83 19.63 -0.43 1.95
C ASN A 83 20.52 0.40 1.01
N ALA A 84 19.94 0.89 -0.10
CA ALA A 84 20.58 1.81 -1.04
C ALA A 84 20.83 3.22 -0.44
N GLY A 85 20.28 3.53 0.75
CA GLY A 85 20.44 4.81 1.43
C GLY A 85 19.46 5.90 0.97
N LEU A 86 18.45 5.54 0.18
CA LEU A 86 17.43 6.47 -0.33
C LEU A 86 16.34 6.75 0.72
N ILE A 87 16.75 7.21 1.91
CA ILE A 87 15.86 7.39 3.07
C ILE A 87 14.71 8.36 2.77
N GLY A 88 14.99 9.43 2.03
CA GLY A 88 13.96 10.37 1.58
C GLY A 88 12.92 9.72 0.68
N VAL A 89 13.33 8.81 -0.21
CA VAL A 89 12.41 8.05 -1.08
C VAL A 89 11.58 7.07 -0.26
N VAL A 90 12.19 6.40 0.73
CA VAL A 90 11.47 5.49 1.64
C VAL A 90 10.38 6.24 2.40
N LYS A 91 10.70 7.39 3.01
CA LYS A 91 9.72 8.24 3.71
C LYS A 91 8.60 8.71 2.78
N ALA A 92 8.97 9.19 1.60
CA ALA A 92 8.03 9.60 0.56
C ALA A 92 7.11 8.45 0.12
N SER A 93 7.63 7.22 0.02
CA SER A 93 6.83 6.05 -0.34
C SER A 93 5.82 5.67 0.74
N ILE A 94 6.16 5.82 2.03
CA ILE A 94 5.23 5.58 3.13
C ILE A 94 4.06 6.57 3.07
N THR A 95 4.37 7.87 2.98
CA THR A 95 3.36 8.93 2.96
C THR A 95 2.51 8.85 1.70
N GLY A 96 3.16 8.61 0.56
CA GLY A 96 2.53 8.40 -0.73
C GLY A 96 1.60 7.20 -0.79
N SER A 97 1.96 6.07 -0.16
CA SER A 97 1.10 4.88 -0.12
C SER A 97 -0.15 5.12 0.72
N ILE A 98 -0.03 5.84 1.84
CA ILE A 98 -1.20 6.26 2.63
C ILE A 98 -2.09 7.19 1.80
N ILE A 99 -1.53 8.23 1.18
CA ILE A 99 -2.30 9.18 0.35
C ILE A 99 -2.96 8.49 -0.84
N GLY A 100 -2.23 7.60 -1.52
CA GLY A 100 -2.70 6.84 -2.67
C GLY A 100 -3.85 5.93 -2.31
N ASN A 101 -3.73 5.14 -1.24
CA ASN A 101 -4.80 4.25 -0.83
C ASN A 101 -6.06 5.01 -0.39
N LEU A 102 -5.91 6.05 0.41
CA LEU A 102 -7.03 6.82 0.93
C LEU A 102 -7.73 7.68 -0.13
N LEU A 103 -6.99 8.30 -1.05
CA LEU A 103 -7.58 9.24 -2.01
C LEU A 103 -7.71 8.67 -3.41
N LEU A 104 -6.65 8.07 -3.96
CA LEU A 104 -6.66 7.53 -5.31
C LEU A 104 -7.51 6.24 -5.38
N VAL A 105 -7.22 5.24 -4.55
CA VAL A 105 -7.90 3.94 -4.61
C VAL A 105 -9.33 4.06 -4.16
N MET A 106 -9.57 4.60 -2.96
CA MET A 106 -10.92 4.79 -2.46
C MET A 106 -11.73 5.72 -3.38
N GLY A 107 -11.09 6.76 -3.92
CA GLY A 107 -11.71 7.65 -4.90
C GLY A 107 -12.11 6.94 -6.20
N LEU A 108 -11.21 6.14 -6.78
CA LEU A 108 -11.50 5.34 -7.99
C LEU A 108 -12.61 4.32 -7.72
N SER A 109 -12.57 3.65 -6.56
CA SER A 109 -13.59 2.68 -6.14
C SER A 109 -14.97 3.31 -6.02
N MET A 110 -15.09 4.42 -5.27
CA MET A 110 -16.36 5.13 -5.09
C MET A 110 -16.84 5.77 -6.39
N PHE A 111 -15.93 6.30 -7.22
CA PHE A 111 -16.28 6.88 -8.51
C PHE A 111 -16.82 5.81 -9.47
N LEU A 112 -16.04 4.77 -9.77
CA LEU A 112 -16.41 3.75 -10.75
C LEU A 112 -17.56 2.86 -10.25
N GLY A 113 -17.61 2.55 -8.95
CA GLY A 113 -18.75 1.88 -8.33
C GLY A 113 -20.01 2.74 -8.39
N GLY A 114 -19.90 4.04 -8.06
CA GLY A 114 -21.00 5.01 -8.10
C GLY A 114 -21.53 5.35 -9.49
N LEU A 115 -20.78 5.06 -10.56
CA LEU A 115 -21.28 5.14 -11.94
C LEU A 115 -22.27 4.00 -12.24
N ARG A 116 -22.18 2.88 -11.53
CA ARG A 116 -23.02 1.70 -11.71
C ARG A 116 -24.17 1.64 -10.69
N TYR A 117 -23.91 2.07 -9.46
CA TYR A 117 -24.86 2.06 -8.35
C TYR A 117 -25.11 3.49 -7.87
N LYS A 118 -26.37 3.86 -7.60
CA LYS A 118 -26.68 5.22 -7.14
C LYS A 118 -25.97 5.55 -5.83
N GLU A 119 -26.00 4.60 -4.90
CA GLU A 119 -25.30 4.63 -3.62
C GLU A 119 -24.84 3.19 -3.30
N GLN A 120 -23.72 3.06 -2.58
CA GLN A 120 -23.25 1.78 -2.05
C GLN A 120 -22.98 1.92 -0.55
N GLU A 121 -23.29 0.87 0.22
CA GLU A 121 -23.18 0.87 1.67
C GLU A 121 -21.97 0.05 2.15
N PHE A 122 -21.44 0.43 3.30
CA PHE A 122 -20.37 -0.26 4.03
C PHE A 122 -20.55 -0.04 5.53
N GLN A 123 -19.88 -0.84 6.37
CA GLN A 123 -20.15 -0.84 7.81
C GLN A 123 -19.65 0.44 8.50
N PRO A 124 -20.54 1.30 9.05
CA PRO A 124 -20.13 2.56 9.69
C PRO A 124 -19.26 2.35 10.94
N ILE A 125 -19.46 1.22 11.63
CA ILE A 125 -18.71 0.89 12.85
C ILE A 125 -17.24 0.61 12.50
N VAL A 126 -16.98 -0.21 11.47
CA VAL A 126 -15.64 -0.52 10.98
C VAL A 126 -14.95 0.73 10.46
N ALA A 127 -15.67 1.53 9.66
CA ALA A 127 -15.18 2.80 9.16
C ALA A 127 -14.74 3.75 10.29
N ARG A 128 -15.50 3.83 11.38
CA ARG A 128 -15.19 4.68 12.54
C ARG A 128 -14.00 4.21 13.35
N VAL A 129 -13.87 2.89 13.56
CA VAL A 129 -12.68 2.29 14.21
C VAL A 129 -11.45 2.57 13.37
N ASN A 130 -11.52 2.33 12.07
CA ASN A 130 -10.42 2.61 11.14
C ASN A 130 -10.06 4.10 11.10
N ALA A 131 -11.05 4.99 11.08
CA ALA A 131 -10.82 6.44 11.14
C ALA A 131 -10.07 6.86 12.41
N SER A 132 -10.44 6.27 13.56
CA SER A 132 -9.77 6.54 14.84
C SER A 132 -8.32 6.04 14.83
N SER A 133 -8.06 4.86 14.26
CA SER A 133 -6.71 4.31 14.10
C SER A 133 -5.87 5.13 13.12
N MET A 134 -6.45 5.65 12.04
CA MET A 134 -5.76 6.54 11.11
C MET A 134 -5.42 7.89 11.76
N ASN A 135 -6.30 8.44 12.60
CA ASN A 135 -5.97 9.66 13.37
C ASN A 135 -4.79 9.43 14.32
N LEU A 136 -4.73 8.28 14.99
CA LEU A 136 -3.59 7.91 15.82
C LEU A 136 -2.30 7.78 14.98
N ALA A 137 -2.38 7.16 13.81
CA ALA A 137 -1.26 7.07 12.88
C ALA A 137 -0.74 8.46 12.46
N VAL A 138 -1.63 9.41 12.13
CA VAL A 138 -1.26 10.80 11.83
C VAL A 138 -0.53 11.45 13.01
N ILE A 139 -1.05 11.31 14.23
CA ILE A 139 -0.41 11.85 15.44
C ILE A 139 1.00 11.26 15.59
N ALA A 140 1.14 9.94 15.44
CA ALA A 140 2.40 9.25 15.60
C ALA A 140 3.45 9.67 14.56
N LEU A 141 3.06 9.79 13.29
CA LEU A 141 3.96 10.24 12.21
C LEU A 141 4.31 11.73 12.35
N LEU A 142 3.40 12.55 12.87
CA LEU A 142 3.61 13.98 13.03
C LEU A 142 4.53 14.33 14.21
N LEU A 143 4.44 13.59 15.31
CA LEU A 143 5.12 13.93 16.57
C LEU A 143 6.65 14.10 16.45
N PRO A 144 7.42 13.16 15.86
CA PRO A 144 8.86 13.31 15.75
C PRO A 144 9.27 14.55 14.94
N THR A 145 8.55 14.81 13.84
CA THR A 145 8.77 15.99 13.01
C THR A 145 8.41 17.28 13.76
N ALA A 146 7.26 17.32 14.45
CA ALA A 146 6.86 18.48 15.23
C ALA A 146 7.87 18.80 16.34
N VAL A 147 8.38 17.79 17.04
CA VAL A 147 9.43 17.95 18.05
C VAL A 147 10.70 18.54 17.44
N ASN A 148 11.13 18.03 16.27
CA ASN A 148 12.30 18.54 15.55
C ASN A 148 12.16 20.04 15.19
N TYR A 149 10.96 20.48 14.77
CA TYR A 149 10.72 21.88 14.38
C TYR A 149 10.45 22.84 15.56
N THR A 150 9.89 22.35 16.66
CA THR A 150 9.48 23.18 17.81
C THR A 150 10.55 23.31 18.89
N SER A 151 11.52 22.40 18.92
CA SER A 151 12.54 22.35 19.95
C SER A 151 13.93 22.65 19.37
N SER A 152 14.47 23.82 19.69
CA SER A 152 15.83 24.19 19.26
C SER A 152 16.89 23.37 20.02
N GLY A 153 17.86 22.82 19.29
CA GLY A 153 19.00 22.07 19.86
C GLY A 153 18.78 20.57 20.07
N ILE A 154 17.70 19.99 19.52
CA ILE A 154 17.54 18.54 19.47
C ILE A 154 18.53 17.95 18.47
N THR A 155 19.19 16.87 18.86
CA THR A 155 20.11 16.11 17.99
C THR A 155 19.38 15.04 17.20
N ASP A 156 19.90 14.68 16.03
CA ASP A 156 19.36 13.59 15.20
C ASP A 156 19.28 12.27 15.98
N THR A 157 20.24 12.00 16.86
CA THR A 157 20.21 10.81 17.74
C THR A 157 18.98 10.78 18.65
N THR A 158 18.50 11.96 19.07
CA THR A 158 17.32 12.08 19.93
C THR A 158 16.05 11.87 19.12
N ILE A 159 15.98 12.42 17.89
CA ILE A 159 14.88 12.16 16.95
C ILE A 159 14.82 10.69 16.57
N GLN A 160 15.96 10.03 16.36
CA GLN A 160 16.03 8.60 16.11
C GLN A 160 15.45 7.80 17.29
N LYS A 161 15.87 8.10 18.53
CA LYS A 161 15.35 7.43 19.74
C LYS A 161 13.85 7.64 19.91
N LEU A 162 13.37 8.87 19.65
CA LEU A 162 11.95 9.19 19.68
C LEU A 162 11.19 8.39 18.61
N SER A 163 11.72 8.32 17.38
CA SER A 163 11.11 7.58 16.28
C SER A 163 11.04 6.08 16.57
N VAL A 164 12.06 5.50 17.20
CA VAL A 164 12.05 4.11 17.68
C VAL A 164 10.98 3.91 18.76
N ALA A 165 10.88 4.82 19.74
CA ALA A 165 9.86 4.74 20.78
C ALA A 165 8.44 4.81 20.20
N VAL A 166 8.20 5.73 19.27
CA VAL A 166 6.93 5.84 18.53
C VAL A 166 6.66 4.56 17.73
N SER A 167 7.67 4.01 17.06
CA SER A 167 7.56 2.77 16.28
C SER A 167 7.12 1.57 17.14
N VAL A 168 7.66 1.43 18.35
CA VAL A 168 7.25 0.38 19.29
C VAL A 168 5.77 0.53 19.69
N VAL A 169 5.32 1.76 19.95
CA VAL A 169 3.90 2.03 20.27
C VAL A 169 3.01 1.69 19.07
N LEU A 170 3.39 2.08 17.86
CA LEU A 170 2.64 1.80 16.65
C LEU A 170 2.49 0.31 16.38
N ILE A 171 3.58 -0.46 16.50
CA ILE A 171 3.54 -1.94 16.34
C ILE A 171 2.68 -2.59 17.43
N ALA A 172 2.76 -2.11 18.67
CA ALA A 172 1.93 -2.63 19.76
C ALA A 172 0.44 -2.39 19.48
N VAL A 173 0.09 -1.17 19.04
CA VAL A 173 -1.28 -0.84 18.64
C VAL A 173 -1.72 -1.68 17.44
N TYR A 174 -0.85 -1.86 16.43
CA TYR A 174 -1.15 -2.73 15.30
C TYR A 174 -1.49 -4.16 15.75
N GLY A 175 -0.67 -4.75 16.62
CA GLY A 175 -0.95 -6.07 17.19
C GLY A 175 -2.28 -6.14 17.95
N LEU A 176 -2.65 -5.08 18.67
CA LEU A 176 -3.95 -4.98 19.33
C LEU A 176 -5.10 -4.83 18.32
N THR A 177 -4.91 -4.10 17.21
CA THR A 177 -5.92 -3.99 16.15
C THR A 177 -6.12 -5.31 15.40
N LEU A 178 -5.06 -6.09 15.21
CA LEU A 178 -5.16 -7.46 14.67
C LEU A 178 -5.90 -8.38 15.66
N LEU A 179 -5.58 -8.32 16.96
CA LEU A 179 -6.33 -9.07 17.98
C LEU A 179 -7.81 -8.65 18.05
N PHE A 180 -8.09 -7.37 17.83
CA PHE A 180 -9.45 -6.85 17.77
C PHE A 180 -10.22 -7.43 16.58
N SER A 181 -9.68 -7.26 15.37
CA SER A 181 -10.32 -7.69 14.12
C SER A 181 -10.39 -9.20 13.95
N MET A 182 -9.39 -9.95 14.42
CA MET A 182 -9.30 -11.39 14.13
C MET A 182 -9.84 -12.30 15.25
N LYS A 183 -10.12 -11.74 16.44
CA LYS A 183 -10.52 -12.55 17.60
C LYS A 183 -11.65 -11.95 18.42
N THR A 184 -11.49 -10.74 18.95
CA THR A 184 -12.48 -10.22 19.91
C THR A 184 -13.73 -9.67 19.23
N HIS A 185 -13.59 -9.14 18.01
CA HIS A 185 -14.66 -8.51 17.25
C HIS A 185 -14.68 -8.97 15.78
N SER A 186 -14.34 -10.23 15.51
CA SER A 186 -14.32 -10.77 14.14
C SER A 186 -15.67 -10.65 13.42
N TYR A 187 -16.77 -10.72 14.16
CA TYR A 187 -18.13 -10.52 13.63
C TYR A 187 -18.35 -9.16 12.94
N LEU A 188 -17.54 -8.13 13.25
CA LEU A 188 -17.59 -6.84 12.56
C LEU A 188 -16.90 -6.87 11.19
N TYR A 189 -15.99 -7.82 10.98
CA TYR A 189 -15.15 -7.94 9.78
C TYR A 189 -15.51 -9.15 8.90
N ASP A 190 -16.22 -10.15 9.44
CA ASP A 190 -16.62 -11.38 8.72
C ASP A 190 -17.78 -11.18 7.73
N VAL A 191 -18.60 -10.13 7.89
CA VAL A 191 -19.83 -9.92 7.09
C VAL A 191 -19.51 -9.74 5.59
N GLY A 192 -18.47 -8.99 5.25
CA GLY A 192 -18.06 -8.77 3.85
C GLY A 192 -17.42 -10.01 3.19
N ILE A 193 -16.82 -10.91 3.98
CA ILE A 193 -16.12 -12.11 3.49
C ILE A 193 -17.14 -13.21 3.16
N ALA A 194 -18.15 -13.41 4.01
CA ALA A 194 -19.21 -14.38 3.79
C ALA A 194 -20.03 -14.08 2.51
N GLU A 195 -20.30 -12.80 2.22
CA GLU A 195 -20.95 -12.39 0.97
C GLU A 195 -20.07 -12.57 -0.27
N GLN A 196 -18.74 -12.61 -0.10
CA GLN A 196 -17.81 -12.95 -1.18
C GLN A 196 -17.77 -14.43 -1.48
N GLU A 197 -17.63 -15.27 -0.44
CA GLU A 197 -17.63 -16.73 -0.59
C GLU A 197 -18.93 -17.25 -1.21
N VAL A 198 -20.09 -16.77 -0.75
CA VAL A 198 -21.40 -17.21 -1.27
C VAL A 198 -21.56 -16.86 -2.76
N GLU A 199 -21.08 -15.70 -3.19
CA GLU A 199 -21.20 -15.25 -4.58
C GLU A 199 -20.13 -15.88 -5.50
N GLU A 200 -18.93 -16.15 -5.00
CA GLU A 200 -17.92 -16.96 -5.69
C GLU A 200 -18.39 -18.40 -5.88
N ILE A 201 -19.01 -19.00 -4.86
CA ILE A 201 -19.64 -20.32 -4.96
C ILE A 201 -20.81 -20.26 -5.96
N ALA A 202 -21.65 -19.23 -5.93
CA ALA A 202 -22.77 -19.08 -6.87
C ALA A 202 -22.28 -18.91 -8.33
N SER A 203 -21.22 -18.13 -8.55
CA SER A 203 -20.63 -17.92 -9.88
C SER A 203 -19.83 -19.13 -10.38
N ALA A 204 -19.16 -19.88 -9.50
CA ALA A 204 -18.54 -21.17 -9.82
C ALA A 204 -19.58 -22.25 -10.18
N ASN A 205 -20.72 -22.27 -9.47
CA ASN A 205 -21.84 -23.16 -9.77
C ASN A 205 -22.49 -22.87 -11.14
N LEU A 206 -22.56 -21.59 -11.54
CA LEU A 206 -23.05 -21.19 -12.87
C LEU A 206 -22.07 -21.51 -14.00
N ALA A 207 -20.77 -21.60 -13.72
CA ALA A 207 -19.72 -21.90 -14.69
C ALA A 207 -19.53 -23.42 -14.93
N GLY A 208 -20.25 -24.29 -14.23
CA GLY A 208 -20.19 -25.76 -14.42
C GLY A 208 -18.88 -26.42 -13.99
N ASP A 209 -18.02 -25.70 -13.27
CA ASP A 209 -16.65 -26.12 -12.94
C ASP A 209 -16.47 -26.22 -11.41
N VAL A 210 -17.35 -26.96 -10.75
CA VAL A 210 -17.14 -27.32 -9.32
C VAL A 210 -16.29 -28.59 -9.27
N LYS A 211 -14.99 -28.42 -9.52
CA LYS A 211 -14.03 -29.25 -8.81
C LYS A 211 -13.82 -28.57 -7.46
N GLU A 212 -14.05 -29.30 -6.37
CA GLU A 212 -13.45 -28.93 -5.08
C GLU A 212 -11.98 -28.62 -5.35
N HIS A 213 -11.62 -27.34 -5.33
CA HIS A 213 -10.26 -26.91 -5.64
C HIS A 213 -9.42 -27.33 -4.43
N GLN A 214 -8.85 -28.53 -4.49
CA GLN A 214 -7.88 -28.94 -3.49
C GLN A 214 -6.69 -28.00 -3.60
N ILE A 215 -6.63 -27.03 -2.70
CA ILE A 215 -5.57 -26.03 -2.67
C ILE A 215 -4.25 -26.78 -2.46
N ASN A 216 -3.40 -26.77 -3.48
CA ASN A 216 -2.08 -27.36 -3.38
C ASN A 216 -1.17 -26.38 -2.64
N VAL A 217 -1.12 -26.51 -1.31
CA VAL A 217 -0.35 -25.63 -0.42
C VAL A 217 1.11 -25.48 -0.88
N TRP A 218 1.75 -26.57 -1.31
CA TRP A 218 3.15 -26.54 -1.76
C TRP A 218 3.34 -25.73 -3.04
N LEU A 219 2.37 -25.77 -3.95
CA LEU A 219 2.38 -24.95 -5.15
C LEU A 219 2.30 -23.47 -4.77
N TRP A 220 1.36 -23.08 -3.91
CA TRP A 220 1.17 -21.69 -3.53
C TRP A 220 2.30 -21.14 -2.66
N VAL A 221 2.89 -21.95 -1.78
CA VAL A 221 4.15 -21.59 -1.10
C VAL A 221 5.27 -21.36 -2.11
N GLY A 222 5.40 -22.23 -3.12
CA GLY A 222 6.39 -22.08 -4.18
C GLY A 222 6.18 -20.80 -5.00
N VAL A 223 4.92 -20.49 -5.36
CA VAL A 223 4.54 -19.26 -6.07
C VAL A 223 4.85 -18.03 -5.20
N LEU A 224 4.49 -18.04 -3.93
CA LEU A 224 4.74 -16.94 -3.00
C LEU A 224 6.24 -16.64 -2.92
N LEU A 225 7.07 -17.67 -2.66
CA LEU A 225 8.52 -17.53 -2.57
C LEU A 225 9.15 -17.04 -3.89
N ALA A 226 8.69 -17.58 -5.03
CA ALA A 226 9.18 -17.17 -6.34
C ALA A 226 8.83 -15.70 -6.64
N CYS A 227 7.59 -15.29 -6.35
CA CYS A 227 7.16 -13.89 -6.54
C CYS A 227 7.94 -12.95 -5.60
N THR A 228 8.08 -13.29 -4.32
CA THR A 228 8.86 -12.49 -3.37
C THR A 228 10.31 -12.29 -3.83
N LEU A 229 10.97 -13.34 -4.32
CA LEU A 229 12.33 -13.25 -4.84
C LEU A 229 12.40 -12.38 -6.11
N MET A 230 11.48 -12.57 -7.05
CA MET A 230 11.46 -11.79 -8.29
C MET A 230 11.14 -10.32 -8.02
N VAL A 231 10.20 -10.02 -7.11
CA VAL A 231 9.93 -8.64 -6.66
C VAL A 231 11.18 -8.03 -6.06
N ALA A 232 11.95 -8.76 -5.25
CA ALA A 232 13.20 -8.26 -4.68
C ALA A 232 14.23 -7.92 -5.77
N ILE A 233 14.42 -8.79 -6.77
CA ILE A 233 15.32 -8.54 -7.91
C ILE A 233 14.86 -7.33 -8.71
N GLU A 234 13.59 -7.26 -9.09
CA GLU A 234 13.05 -6.12 -9.85
C GLU A 234 13.10 -4.81 -9.04
N SER A 235 12.91 -4.89 -7.72
CA SER A 235 13.03 -3.73 -6.83
C SER A 235 14.46 -3.20 -6.78
N GLU A 236 15.47 -4.06 -6.82
CA GLU A 236 16.88 -3.63 -6.91
C GLU A 236 17.13 -2.88 -8.23
N LEU A 237 16.67 -3.44 -9.35
CA LEU A 237 16.76 -2.77 -10.67
C LEU A 237 16.02 -1.42 -10.70
N LEU A 238 14.83 -1.37 -10.11
CA LEU A 238 14.01 -0.17 -10.02
C LEU A 238 14.70 0.92 -9.19
N VAL A 239 15.16 0.57 -7.99
CA VAL A 239 15.78 1.49 -7.03
C VAL A 239 17.12 2.01 -7.56
N ASP A 240 17.95 1.15 -8.12
CA ASP A 240 19.27 1.52 -8.67
C ASP A 240 19.18 2.53 -9.81
N THR A 241 18.08 2.49 -10.57
CA THR A 241 17.87 3.36 -11.71
C THR A 241 16.96 4.56 -11.43
N LEU A 242 16.37 4.60 -10.23
CA LEU A 242 15.37 5.59 -9.81
C LEU A 242 15.86 7.03 -10.02
N GLU A 243 16.96 7.44 -9.38
CA GLU A 243 17.43 8.82 -9.39
C GLU A 243 17.80 9.30 -10.81
N VAL A 244 18.47 8.44 -11.59
CA VAL A 244 18.88 8.78 -12.96
C VAL A 244 17.67 8.85 -13.90
N ALA A 245 16.72 7.94 -13.75
CA ALA A 245 15.51 7.91 -14.57
C ALA A 245 14.61 9.11 -14.28
N THR A 246 14.41 9.44 -13.00
CA THR A 246 13.52 10.54 -12.58
C THR A 246 14.11 11.90 -12.91
N ALA A 247 15.44 12.08 -12.77
CA ALA A 247 16.13 13.28 -13.20
C ALA A 247 15.97 13.53 -14.71
N LYS A 248 16.03 12.48 -15.55
CA LYS A 248 15.76 12.59 -17.00
C LYS A 248 14.34 13.01 -17.33
N LEU A 249 13.37 12.66 -16.47
CA LEU A 249 11.98 13.05 -16.59
C LEU A 249 11.68 14.43 -15.96
N GLY A 250 12.67 15.07 -15.34
CA GLY A 250 12.48 16.32 -14.60
C GLY A 250 11.66 16.16 -13.32
N LEU A 251 11.58 14.96 -12.77
CA LEU A 251 10.81 14.63 -11.56
C LEU A 251 11.70 14.67 -10.32
N THR A 252 11.16 15.18 -9.22
CA THR A 252 11.87 15.22 -7.94
C THR A 252 11.83 13.85 -7.25
N SER A 253 12.81 13.55 -6.39
CA SER A 253 12.81 12.32 -5.58
C SER A 253 11.59 12.25 -4.67
N LEU A 254 11.14 13.40 -4.13
CA LEU A 254 9.93 13.51 -3.33
C LEU A 254 8.69 13.17 -4.15
N PHE A 255 8.49 13.78 -5.32
CA PHE A 255 7.35 13.48 -6.19
C PHE A 255 7.34 12.01 -6.61
N THR A 256 8.51 11.47 -6.96
CA THR A 256 8.64 10.07 -7.36
C THR A 256 8.28 9.13 -6.21
N GLY A 257 8.79 9.38 -5.02
CA GLY A 257 8.48 8.56 -3.85
C GLY A 257 7.02 8.67 -3.42
N VAL A 258 6.42 9.86 -3.48
CA VAL A 258 5.01 10.05 -3.04
C VAL A 258 3.99 9.57 -4.08
N ILE A 259 4.26 9.75 -5.37
CA ILE A 259 3.28 9.48 -6.43
C ILE A 259 3.59 8.21 -7.20
N LEU A 260 4.81 8.07 -7.74
CA LEU A 260 5.10 6.99 -8.68
C LEU A 260 5.30 5.63 -7.98
N LEU A 261 6.12 5.60 -6.93
CA LEU A 261 6.48 4.35 -6.26
C LEU A 261 5.26 3.62 -5.66
N PRO A 262 4.33 4.30 -4.97
CA PRO A 262 3.14 3.66 -4.40
C PRO A 262 2.16 3.15 -5.45
N ILE A 263 2.06 3.83 -6.60
CA ILE A 263 1.24 3.34 -7.72
C ILE A 263 1.79 1.99 -8.20
N VAL A 264 3.12 1.85 -8.31
CA VAL A 264 3.74 0.60 -8.76
C VAL A 264 3.62 -0.50 -7.70
N GLY A 265 3.93 -0.20 -6.44
CA GLY A 265 3.89 -1.15 -5.33
C GLY A 265 2.49 -1.74 -5.13
N ASN A 266 1.49 -0.87 -5.04
CA ASN A 266 0.14 -1.24 -4.64
C ASN A 266 -0.82 -1.48 -5.83
N ALA A 267 -0.36 -1.40 -7.08
CA ALA A 267 -1.22 -1.47 -8.28
C ALA A 267 -2.19 -2.67 -8.29
N ALA A 268 -1.71 -3.83 -7.82
CA ALA A 268 -2.52 -5.04 -7.78
C ALA A 268 -3.66 -4.93 -6.75
N GLU A 269 -3.36 -4.43 -5.55
CA GLU A 269 -4.37 -4.15 -4.52
C GLU A 269 -5.37 -3.10 -5.01
N HIS A 270 -4.88 -2.03 -5.67
CA HIS A 270 -5.69 -0.96 -6.24
C HIS A 270 -6.71 -1.51 -7.25
N ALA A 271 -6.23 -2.34 -8.18
CA ALA A 271 -7.08 -2.96 -9.18
C ALA A 271 -8.14 -3.88 -8.55
N THR A 272 -7.78 -4.61 -7.49
CA THR A 272 -8.71 -5.48 -6.77
C THR A 272 -9.77 -4.67 -6.03
N ALA A 273 -9.39 -3.65 -5.27
CA ALA A 273 -10.31 -2.76 -4.56
C ALA A 273 -11.35 -2.12 -5.50
N VAL A 274 -10.90 -1.57 -6.64
CA VAL A 274 -11.79 -0.98 -7.65
C VAL A 274 -12.71 -2.03 -8.25
N THR A 275 -12.19 -3.23 -8.55
CA THR A 275 -12.99 -4.32 -9.14
C THR A 275 -14.10 -4.76 -8.20
N VAL A 276 -13.83 -4.89 -6.89
CA VAL A 276 -14.84 -5.32 -5.91
C VAL A 276 -15.88 -4.22 -5.64
N ALA A 277 -15.46 -2.94 -5.65
CA ALA A 277 -16.38 -1.81 -5.60
C ALA A 277 -17.36 -1.82 -6.78
N MET A 278 -16.87 -2.05 -8.00
CA MET A 278 -17.70 -2.15 -9.22
C MET A 278 -18.66 -3.36 -9.23
N LYS A 279 -18.43 -4.35 -8.36
CA LYS A 279 -19.34 -5.48 -8.13
C LYS A 279 -20.38 -5.21 -7.05
N GLY A 280 -20.43 -4.00 -6.49
CA GLY A 280 -21.35 -3.64 -5.42
C GLY A 280 -20.77 -3.84 -4.01
N LYS A 281 -19.56 -4.40 -3.87
CA LYS A 281 -18.94 -4.73 -2.57
C LYS A 281 -18.06 -3.60 -2.07
N MET A 282 -18.68 -2.47 -1.72
CA MET A 282 -17.95 -1.30 -1.26
C MET A 282 -17.26 -1.54 0.09
N ASP A 283 -17.88 -2.29 0.99
CA ASP A 283 -17.31 -2.61 2.32
C ASP A 283 -15.93 -3.27 2.22
N LEU A 284 -15.80 -4.23 1.30
CA LEU A 284 -14.53 -4.88 1.01
C LEU A 284 -13.53 -3.89 0.39
N SER A 285 -13.96 -3.07 -0.57
CA SER A 285 -13.07 -2.08 -1.18
C SER A 285 -12.52 -1.07 -0.18
N VAL A 286 -13.37 -0.55 0.71
CA VAL A 286 -12.98 0.40 1.76
C VAL A 286 -12.05 -0.29 2.76
N SER A 287 -12.35 -1.53 3.13
CA SER A 287 -11.51 -2.34 4.02
C SER A 287 -10.12 -2.60 3.43
N VAL A 288 -10.01 -2.87 2.13
CA VAL A 288 -8.72 -3.01 1.43
C VAL A 288 -7.94 -1.69 1.45
N ALA A 289 -8.56 -0.58 1.04
CA ALA A 289 -7.88 0.72 0.94
C ALA A 289 -7.44 1.26 2.32
N VAL A 290 -8.36 1.29 3.28
CA VAL A 290 -8.08 1.83 4.63
C VAL A 290 -7.24 0.84 5.44
N GLY A 291 -7.48 -0.47 5.29
CA GLY A 291 -6.67 -1.50 5.92
C GLY A 291 -5.21 -1.44 5.47
N SER A 292 -4.95 -1.37 4.16
CA SER A 292 -3.59 -1.21 3.61
C SER A 292 -2.91 0.07 4.15
N SER A 293 -3.64 1.20 4.20
CA SER A 293 -3.14 2.45 4.80
C SER A 293 -2.75 2.30 6.28
N LEU A 294 -3.58 1.60 7.08
CA LEU A 294 -3.31 1.32 8.49
C LEU A 294 -2.09 0.42 8.66
N GLN A 295 -1.95 -0.61 7.81
CA GLN A 295 -0.78 -1.49 7.84
C GLN A 295 0.50 -0.72 7.51
N ILE A 296 0.46 0.15 6.49
CA ILE A 296 1.61 0.98 6.13
C ILE A 296 2.03 1.86 7.31
N ALA A 297 1.08 2.54 7.95
CA ALA A 297 1.38 3.50 8.99
C ALA A 297 1.73 2.86 10.35
N LEU A 298 1.01 1.81 10.75
CA LEU A 298 1.15 1.18 12.07
C LEU A 298 2.15 0.02 12.09
N PHE A 299 2.53 -0.52 10.92
CA PHE A 299 3.45 -1.66 10.82
C PHE A 299 4.64 -1.39 9.89
N VAL A 300 4.43 -1.09 8.61
CA VAL A 300 5.52 -0.97 7.63
C VAL A 300 6.49 0.15 8.01
N ALA A 301 5.99 1.35 8.29
CA ALA A 301 6.83 2.48 8.68
C ALA A 301 7.66 2.21 9.96
N PRO A 302 7.06 1.71 11.07
CA PRO A 302 7.81 1.24 12.23
C PRO A 302 8.85 0.15 11.95
N VAL A 303 8.50 -0.84 11.13
CA VAL A 303 9.42 -1.92 10.75
C VAL A 303 10.63 -1.35 10.00
N LEU A 304 10.43 -0.37 9.12
CA LEU A 304 11.51 0.30 8.40
C LEU A 304 12.42 1.11 9.32
N VAL A 305 11.90 1.74 10.37
CA VAL A 305 12.72 2.42 11.40
C VAL A 305 13.61 1.41 12.14
N ILE A 306 13.04 0.26 12.53
CA ILE A 306 13.78 -0.82 13.19
C ILE A 306 14.80 -1.45 12.23
N ALA A 307 14.42 -1.68 10.97
CA ALA A 307 15.32 -2.19 9.94
C ALA A 307 16.47 -1.22 9.68
N GLY A 308 16.21 0.10 9.66
CA GLY A 308 17.26 1.11 9.53
C GLY A 308 18.27 1.05 10.67
N TRP A 309 17.79 0.85 11.91
CA TRP A 309 18.68 0.62 13.05
C TRP A 309 19.57 -0.63 12.87
N LEU A 310 19.01 -1.73 12.36
CA LEU A 310 19.76 -2.96 12.08
C LEU A 310 20.76 -2.81 10.92
N LEU A 311 20.39 -2.04 9.89
CA LEU A 311 21.19 -1.78 8.69
C LEU A 311 22.19 -0.62 8.86
N ASN A 312 22.25 0.02 10.04
CA ASN A 312 23.02 1.24 10.30
C ASN A 312 22.68 2.40 9.33
N LYS A 313 21.40 2.54 8.99
CA LYS A 313 20.85 3.65 8.21
C LYS A 313 19.99 4.55 9.12
N PRO A 314 20.12 5.89 9.03
CA PRO A 314 19.35 6.83 9.87
C PRO A 314 17.88 6.96 9.41
N MET A 315 17.14 5.85 9.40
CA MET A 315 15.70 5.85 9.14
C MET A 315 14.94 6.24 10.40
N ASP A 316 14.28 7.38 10.36
CA ASP A 316 13.43 7.90 11.43
C ASP A 316 12.03 8.26 10.87
N LEU A 317 11.17 8.78 11.75
CA LEU A 317 9.82 9.27 11.41
C LEU A 317 9.78 10.80 11.30
N ASN A 318 10.93 11.42 10.97
CA ASN A 318 11.01 12.86 10.67
C ASN A 318 10.75 13.06 9.18
N PHE A 319 9.48 13.30 8.83
CA PHE A 319 9.03 13.48 7.44
C PHE A 319 9.13 14.95 7.02
N ASN A 320 9.04 15.22 5.72
CA ASN A 320 8.85 16.59 5.27
C ASN A 320 7.51 17.13 5.81
N PRO A 321 7.45 18.35 6.37
CA PRO A 321 6.19 18.94 6.85
C PRO A 321 5.07 18.94 5.80
N PHE A 322 5.41 19.12 4.53
CA PHE A 322 4.43 19.07 3.45
C PHE A 322 3.81 17.68 3.28
N GLU A 323 4.60 16.61 3.40
CA GLU A 323 4.09 15.23 3.38
C GLU A 323 3.11 14.99 4.53
N LEU A 324 3.43 15.46 5.74
CA LEU A 324 2.57 15.30 6.90
C LEU A 324 1.25 16.06 6.77
N VAL A 325 1.28 17.26 6.22
CA VAL A 325 0.06 18.02 5.92
C VAL A 325 -0.78 17.25 4.89
N ALA A 326 -0.16 16.72 3.84
CA ALA A 326 -0.86 15.95 2.82
C ALA A 326 -1.50 14.67 3.39
N VAL A 327 -0.78 13.89 4.20
CA VAL A 327 -1.32 12.72 4.90
C VAL A 327 -2.45 13.11 5.85
N SER A 328 -2.30 14.19 6.61
CA SER A 328 -3.34 14.68 7.54
C SER A 328 -4.61 15.06 6.79
N VAL A 329 -4.49 15.80 5.68
CA VAL A 329 -5.63 16.18 4.84
C VAL A 329 -6.28 14.94 4.21
N ALA A 330 -5.48 13.98 3.73
CA ALA A 330 -5.98 12.73 3.17
C ALA A 330 -6.82 11.94 4.20
N VAL A 331 -6.32 11.81 5.42
CA VAL A 331 -7.03 11.15 6.53
C VAL A 331 -8.29 11.91 6.91
N LEU A 332 -8.24 13.25 7.03
CA LEU A 332 -9.40 14.05 7.40
C LEU A 332 -10.53 13.95 6.37
N ILE A 333 -10.23 14.10 5.08
CA ILE A 333 -11.24 14.00 4.02
C ILE A 333 -11.83 12.59 3.96
N THR A 334 -10.97 11.56 4.01
CA THR A 334 -11.40 10.15 4.00
C THR A 334 -12.30 9.82 5.18
N ASN A 335 -11.93 10.27 6.39
CA ASN A 335 -12.72 10.07 7.60
C ASN A 335 -14.07 10.81 7.52
N SER A 336 -14.08 12.00 6.94
CA SER A 336 -15.33 12.76 6.74
C SER A 336 -16.27 12.03 5.78
N ILE A 337 -15.75 11.59 4.63
CA ILE A 337 -16.54 10.89 3.60
C ILE A 337 -16.99 9.52 4.09
N SER A 338 -16.15 8.80 4.83
CA SER A 338 -16.47 7.43 5.24
C SER A 338 -17.37 7.34 6.49
N SER A 339 -17.80 8.47 7.05
CA SER A 339 -18.39 8.54 8.39
C SER A 339 -19.82 8.02 8.50
N ASP A 340 -20.58 8.09 7.41
CA ASP A 340 -22.01 7.73 7.36
C ASP A 340 -22.25 6.31 6.81
N GLY A 341 -21.21 5.60 6.39
CA GLY A 341 -21.28 4.24 5.86
C GLY A 341 -21.84 4.14 4.44
N ARG A 342 -21.92 5.25 3.70
CA ARG A 342 -22.48 5.29 2.35
C ARG A 342 -21.48 5.93 1.41
N SER A 343 -21.56 5.55 0.13
CA SER A 343 -20.69 6.08 -0.90
C SER A 343 -21.46 6.40 -2.17
N ASN A 344 -21.03 7.44 -2.89
CA ASN A 344 -21.53 7.80 -4.22
C ASN A 344 -20.40 8.28 -5.15
N TRP A 345 -20.71 8.43 -6.45
CA TRP A 345 -19.70 8.83 -7.43
C TRP A 345 -19.13 10.23 -7.19
N LEU A 346 -19.87 11.14 -6.55
CA LEU A 346 -19.43 12.49 -6.28
C LEU A 346 -18.37 12.50 -5.17
N GLU A 347 -18.57 11.73 -4.10
CA GLU A 347 -17.54 11.52 -3.07
C GLU A 347 -16.26 10.93 -3.65
N GLY A 348 -16.39 9.92 -4.54
CA GLY A 348 -15.24 9.40 -5.28
C GLY A 348 -14.52 10.49 -6.08
N THR A 349 -15.28 11.34 -6.75
CA THR A 349 -14.73 12.49 -7.51
C THR A 349 -14.00 13.48 -6.60
N LEU A 350 -14.53 13.77 -5.41
CA LEU A 350 -13.88 14.67 -4.44
C LEU A 350 -12.55 14.13 -3.94
N LEU A 351 -12.48 12.82 -3.66
CA LEU A 351 -11.22 12.15 -3.27
C LEU A 351 -10.18 12.19 -4.39
N LEU A 352 -10.61 11.91 -5.62
CA LEU A 352 -9.74 11.98 -6.80
C LEU A 352 -9.26 13.42 -7.06
N ALA A 353 -10.13 14.41 -6.91
CA ALA A 353 -9.76 15.81 -7.03
C ALA A 353 -8.73 16.21 -5.96
N ALA A 354 -8.92 15.77 -4.70
CA ALA A 354 -7.94 15.99 -3.64
C ALA A 354 -6.59 15.33 -3.96
N TYR A 355 -6.58 14.09 -4.46
CA TYR A 355 -5.36 13.40 -4.89
C TYR A 355 -4.64 14.18 -6.01
N LEU A 356 -5.37 14.64 -7.02
CA LEU A 356 -4.79 15.40 -8.14
C LEU A 356 -4.21 16.75 -7.68
N LEU A 357 -4.92 17.48 -6.80
CA LEU A 357 -4.44 18.75 -6.25
C LEU A 357 -3.16 18.54 -5.42
N LEU A 358 -3.12 17.51 -4.58
CA LEU A 358 -1.91 17.14 -3.86
C LEU A 358 -0.79 16.73 -4.83
N GLY A 359 -1.09 15.94 -5.86
CA GLY A 359 -0.14 15.55 -6.90
C GLY A 359 0.48 16.75 -7.62
N PHE A 360 -0.32 17.75 -8.00
CA PHE A 360 0.21 19.01 -8.54
C PHE A 360 1.07 19.75 -7.52
N ALA A 361 0.65 19.82 -6.27
CA ALA A 361 1.42 20.49 -5.23
C ALA A 361 2.77 19.78 -4.97
N PHE A 362 2.82 18.45 -4.95
CA PHE A 362 4.08 17.68 -4.89
C PHE A 362 4.96 17.87 -6.13
N TYR A 363 4.36 17.99 -7.31
CA TYR A 363 5.09 18.24 -8.55
C TYR A 363 5.80 19.60 -8.55
N PHE A 364 5.11 20.64 -8.08
CA PHE A 364 5.67 21.99 -7.96
C PHE A 364 6.47 22.21 -6.67
N HIS A 365 6.48 21.26 -5.74
CA HIS A 365 7.22 21.39 -4.49
C HIS A 365 8.73 21.43 -4.81
N PRO A 366 9.45 22.49 -4.40
CA PRO A 366 10.87 22.65 -4.74
C PRO A 366 11.70 21.51 -4.15
N VAL A 367 12.73 21.10 -4.89
CA VAL A 367 13.85 20.32 -4.34
C VAL A 367 14.63 21.30 -3.48
N ILE A 368 14.41 21.30 -2.17
CA ILE A 368 15.32 21.99 -1.27
C ILE A 368 16.52 21.06 -1.11
N ASP A 369 17.54 21.25 -1.93
CA ASP A 369 18.87 20.70 -1.67
C ASP A 369 19.32 21.25 -0.31
N GLY A 370 19.40 20.40 0.72
CA GLY A 370 19.98 20.77 2.02
C GLY A 370 19.24 20.38 3.30
N MET A 371 18.29 19.44 3.30
CA MET A 371 17.89 18.74 4.52
C MET A 371 17.98 17.22 4.31
N GLY A 372 19.22 16.75 4.26
CA GLY A 372 19.64 15.36 4.27
C GLY A 372 21.08 15.31 4.76
#